data_AF-A0A423CZE5-F1
#
_entry.id   AF-A0A423CZE5-F1
#
_cell.length_a   1.000
_cell.length_b   1.000
_cell.length_c   1.000
_cell.angle_alpha   90.00
_cell.angle_beta   90.00
_cell.angle_gamma   90.00
#
_symmetry.space_group_name_H-M   'P 1'
#
loop_
_entity.id
_entity.type
_entity.pdbx_description
1 polymer ?
#
loop_
_entity_poly.entity_id
_entity_poly.type
_entity_poly.pdbx_seq_one_letter_code
_entity_poly.pdbx_strand_id
1 'polypeptide(L)'
;MALLVGVVILGMIVAVLFYRYQFDGALAAKSEEWSNFGSYMGGVVGPLVSLVTLFAVLKTVYMQRELLDTQKAEFKELMAKQDEQLIHAKSEANRARVQAYQATLLNVLERFTAEFRYDATEQLAAAEKVTADGRSILESVVAEGNYKQHADDSRKKVAAFTLLALELSVHEFESVEEIQAKFTPQMLKIMYPDEYGDD
;
A
#
# COMPACT_ATOMS: atom_id res chain seq x y z
N MET A 1 -32.80 -28.37 -10.75
CA MET A 1 -32.92 -29.54 -9.86
C MET A 1 -34.37 -29.85 -9.51
N ALA A 2 -35.09 -28.97 -8.79
CA ALA A 2 -36.50 -29.21 -8.41
C ALA A 2 -37.44 -29.53 -9.59
N LEU A 3 -37.25 -28.87 -10.73
CA LEU A 3 -38.06 -29.08 -11.94
C LEU A 3 -37.82 -30.46 -12.58
N LEU A 4 -36.58 -30.95 -12.56
CA LEU A 4 -36.22 -32.27 -13.10
C LEU A 4 -36.77 -33.40 -12.23
N VAL A 5 -36.63 -33.26 -10.92
CA VAL A 5 -37.20 -34.19 -9.95
C VAL A 5 -38.73 -34.20 -10.07
N GLY A 6 -39.35 -33.03 -10.25
CA GLY A 6 -40.79 -32.92 -10.50
C GLY A 6 -41.25 -33.65 -11.76
N VAL A 7 -40.51 -33.53 -12.87
CA VAL A 7 -40.82 -34.23 -14.14
C VAL A 7 -40.71 -35.74 -13.98
N VAL A 8 -39.70 -36.24 -13.26
CA VAL A 8 -39.51 -37.67 -13.01
C VAL A 8 -40.63 -38.24 -12.12
N ILE A 9 -41.01 -37.52 -11.07
CA ILE A 9 -42.12 -37.91 -10.17
C ILE A 9 -43.45 -37.90 -10.94
N LEU A 10 -43.70 -36.86 -11.74
CA LEU A 10 -44.89 -36.77 -12.58
C LEU A 10 -44.95 -37.93 -13.59
N GLY A 11 -43.83 -38.27 -14.22
CA GLY A 11 -43.72 -39.41 -15.12
C GLY A 11 -44.07 -40.74 -14.43
N MET A 12 -43.61 -40.95 -13.19
CA MET A 12 -43.98 -42.13 -12.40
C MET A 12 -45.47 -42.16 -12.06
N ILE A 13 -46.06 -41.02 -11.68
CA ILE A 13 -47.50 -40.92 -11.39
C ILE A 13 -48.32 -41.24 -12.64
N VAL A 14 -47.96 -40.67 -13.79
CA VAL A 14 -48.64 -40.93 -15.07
C VAL A 14 -48.53 -42.40 -15.46
N ALA A 15 -47.37 -43.02 -15.28
CA ALA A 15 -47.17 -44.45 -15.55
C ALA A 15 -48.08 -45.34 -14.69
N VAL A 16 -48.19 -45.03 -13.40
CA VAL A 16 -49.05 -45.76 -12.45
C VAL A 16 -50.53 -45.57 -12.78
N LEU A 17 -50.94 -44.35 -13.15
CA LEU A 17 -52.32 -44.06 -13.55
C LEU A 17 -52.70 -44.75 -14.86
N PHE A 18 -51.80 -44.74 -15.85
CA PHE A 18 -52.01 -45.41 -17.13
C PHE A 18 -52.12 -46.93 -16.96
N TYR A 19 -51.29 -47.52 -16.11
CA TYR A 19 -51.40 -48.94 -15.75
C TYR A 19 -52.76 -49.25 -15.11
N ARG A 20 -53.18 -48.48 -14.09
CA ARG A 20 -54.49 -48.69 -13.44
C ARG A 20 -55.66 -48.56 -14.40
N TYR A 21 -55.58 -47.65 -15.36
CA TYR A 21 -56.61 -47.45 -16.38
C TYR A 21 -56.69 -48.63 -17.35
N GLN A 22 -55.55 -49.16 -17.79
CA GLN A 22 -55.52 -50.23 -18.79
C GLN A 22 -55.90 -51.62 -18.26
N PHE A 23 -55.72 -51.86 -16.96
CA PHE A 23 -55.94 -53.17 -16.31
C PHE A 23 -57.12 -53.16 -15.32
N ASP A 24 -58.04 -52.19 -15.41
CA ASP A 24 -59.21 -52.06 -14.51
C ASP A 24 -58.85 -52.11 -13.01
N GLY A 25 -57.64 -51.67 -12.66
CA GLY A 25 -57.11 -51.71 -11.30
C GLY A 25 -56.70 -53.09 -10.77
N ALA A 26 -56.82 -54.17 -11.55
CA ALA A 26 -56.30 -55.49 -11.18
C ALA A 26 -54.77 -55.52 -11.35
N LEU A 27 -54.06 -56.00 -10.33
CA LEU A 27 -52.61 -56.21 -10.43
C LEU A 27 -52.34 -57.46 -11.27
N ALA A 28 -51.39 -57.36 -12.20
CA ALA A 28 -50.97 -58.50 -13.01
C ALA A 28 -50.56 -59.68 -12.12
N ALA A 29 -51.21 -60.83 -12.33
CA ALA A 29 -51.02 -62.04 -11.53
C ALA A 29 -49.74 -62.81 -11.90
N LYS A 30 -49.17 -62.52 -13.08
CA LYS A 30 -47.97 -63.16 -13.61
C LYS A 30 -46.81 -62.18 -13.62
N SER A 31 -45.64 -62.66 -13.20
CA SER A 31 -44.41 -61.84 -13.18
C SER A 31 -43.96 -61.37 -14.57
N GLU A 32 -44.31 -62.11 -15.63
CA GLU A 32 -43.97 -61.78 -17.03
C GLU A 32 -44.66 -60.50 -17.53
N GLU A 33 -45.90 -60.24 -17.11
CA GLU A 33 -46.65 -59.04 -17.49
C GLU A 33 -46.05 -57.78 -16.86
N TRP A 34 -45.57 -57.87 -15.62
CA TRP A 34 -44.80 -56.81 -14.96
C TRP A 34 -43.46 -56.55 -15.65
N SER A 35 -42.77 -57.60 -16.09
CA SER A 35 -41.51 -57.49 -16.83
C SER A 35 -41.69 -56.76 -18.16
N ASN A 36 -42.75 -57.09 -18.90
CA ASN A 36 -43.06 -56.47 -20.20
C ASN A 36 -43.45 -54.99 -20.06
N PHE A 37 -44.26 -54.65 -19.06
CA PHE A 37 -44.61 -53.26 -18.76
C PHE A 37 -43.37 -52.43 -18.34
N GLY A 38 -42.56 -52.98 -17.44
CA GLY A 38 -41.30 -52.34 -17.03
C GLY A 38 -40.34 -52.12 -18.21
N SER A 39 -40.29 -53.06 -19.15
CA SER A 39 -39.48 -52.96 -20.36
C SER A 39 -39.97 -51.86 -21.32
N TYR A 40 -41.29 -51.75 -21.55
CA TYR A 40 -41.87 -50.68 -22.36
C TYR A 40 -41.64 -49.30 -21.72
N MET A 41 -41.95 -49.17 -20.43
CA MET A 41 -41.77 -47.92 -19.70
C MET A 41 -40.28 -47.53 -19.63
N GLY A 42 -39.39 -48.48 -19.37
CA GLY A 42 -37.95 -48.25 -19.39
C GLY A 42 -37.44 -47.83 -20.78
N GLY A 43 -37.97 -48.44 -21.84
CA GLY A 43 -37.64 -48.12 -23.23
C GLY A 43 -38.08 -46.73 -23.69
N VAL A 44 -39.17 -46.18 -23.12
CA VAL A 44 -39.66 -44.82 -23.44
C VAL A 44 -39.08 -43.78 -22.48
N VAL A 45 -39.07 -44.06 -21.18
CA VAL A 45 -38.58 -43.14 -20.14
C VAL A 45 -37.08 -42.96 -20.21
N GLY A 46 -36.31 -44.01 -20.51
CA GLY A 46 -34.85 -43.93 -20.63
C GLY A 46 -34.39 -42.84 -21.60
N PRO A 47 -34.77 -42.90 -22.90
CA PRO A 47 -34.44 -41.88 -23.88
C PRO A 47 -34.95 -40.46 -23.52
N LEU A 48 -36.15 -40.35 -22.95
CA LEU A 48 -36.70 -39.05 -22.52
C LEU A 48 -35.88 -38.43 -21.38
N VAL A 49 -35.52 -39.23 -20.38
CA VAL A 49 -34.66 -38.78 -19.27
C VAL A 49 -33.26 -38.42 -19.77
N SER A 50 -32.68 -39.20 -20.69
CA SER A 50 -31.39 -38.87 -21.30
C SER A 50 -31.41 -37.54 -22.05
N LEU A 51 -32.47 -37.27 -22.82
CA LEU A 51 -32.64 -36.00 -23.54
C LEU A 51 -32.77 -34.81 -22.56
N VAL A 52 -33.61 -34.95 -21.54
CA VAL A 52 -33.78 -33.91 -20.50
C VAL A 52 -32.47 -33.67 -19.74
N THR A 53 -31.73 -34.73 -19.44
CA THR A 53 -30.42 -34.64 -18.78
C THR A 53 -29.41 -33.90 -19.65
N LEU A 54 -29.38 -34.19 -20.95
CA LEU A 54 -28.53 -33.47 -21.90
C LEU A 54 -28.83 -31.96 -21.91
N PHE A 55 -30.10 -31.57 -21.96
CA PHE A 55 -30.50 -30.16 -21.88
C PHE A 55 -30.11 -29.52 -20.55
N ALA A 56 -30.26 -30.24 -19.44
CA ALA A 56 -29.87 -29.74 -18.12
C ALA A 56 -28.36 -29.50 -18.02
N VAL A 57 -27.55 -30.43 -18.54
CA VAL A 57 -26.08 -30.29 -18.60
C VAL A 57 -25.71 -29.12 -19.50
N LEU A 58 -26.30 -29.02 -20.70
CA LEU A 58 -26.04 -27.92 -21.63
C LEU A 58 -26.34 -26.55 -21.00
N LYS A 59 -27.48 -26.43 -20.32
CA LYS A 59 -27.85 -25.21 -19.58
C LYS A 59 -26.83 -24.89 -18.48
N THR A 60 -26.37 -25.91 -17.76
CA THR A 60 -25.37 -25.74 -16.69
C THR A 60 -24.04 -25.26 -17.26
N VAL A 61 -23.58 -25.84 -18.36
CA VAL A 61 -22.34 -25.42 -19.04
C VAL A 61 -22.45 -23.97 -19.53
N TYR A 62 -23.60 -23.59 -20.09
CA TYR A 62 -23.81 -22.21 -20.53
C TYR A 62 -23.71 -21.22 -19.34
N MET A 63 -24.41 -21.52 -18.25
CA MET A 63 -24.39 -20.70 -17.04
C MET A 63 -22.99 -20.63 -16.40
N GLN A 64 -22.24 -21.74 -16.41
CA GLN A 64 -20.86 -21.77 -15.95
C GLN A 64 -19.95 -20.87 -16.79
N ARG A 65 -20.14 -20.83 -18.11
CA ARG A 65 -19.38 -19.93 -19.01
C ARG A 65 -19.68 -18.46 -18.72
N GLU A 66 -20.96 -18.11 -18.59
CA GLU A 66 -21.39 -16.74 -18.26
C GLU A 66 -20.81 -16.27 -16.91
N LEU A 67 -20.81 -17.15 -15.91
CA LEU A 67 -20.21 -16.86 -14.61
C LEU A 67 -18.70 -16.64 -14.73
N LEU A 68 -17.98 -17.49 -15.48
CA LEU A 68 -16.55 -17.35 -15.69
C LEU A 68 -16.18 -16.04 -16.41
N ASP A 69 -16.97 -15.65 -17.41
CA ASP A 69 -16.73 -14.40 -18.15
C ASP A 69 -16.99 -13.18 -17.26
N THR A 70 -18.04 -13.23 -16.43
CA THR A 70 -18.31 -12.19 -15.42
C THR A 70 -17.18 -12.09 -14.40
N GLN A 71 -16.74 -13.22 -13.83
CA GLN A 71 -15.63 -13.25 -12.86
C GLN A 71 -14.33 -12.71 -13.45
N LYS A 72 -14.03 -13.01 -14.71
CA LYS A 72 -12.84 -12.46 -15.40
C LYS A 72 -12.93 -10.95 -15.56
N ALA A 73 -14.11 -10.42 -15.89
CA ALA A 73 -14.31 -8.99 -16.03
C ALA A 73 -14.13 -8.27 -14.69
N GLU A 74 -14.75 -8.78 -13.62
CA GLU A 74 -14.61 -8.24 -12.27
C GLU A 74 -13.16 -8.31 -11.77
N PHE A 75 -12.48 -9.44 -11.99
CA PHE A 75 -11.07 -9.60 -11.63
C PHE A 75 -10.17 -8.59 -12.35
N LYS A 76 -10.42 -8.34 -13.64
CA LYS A 76 -9.67 -7.35 -14.41
C LYS A 76 -9.88 -5.94 -13.86
N GLU A 77 -11.12 -5.59 -13.49
CA GLU A 77 -11.43 -4.30 -12.87
C GLU A 77 -10.76 -4.14 -11.50
N LEU A 78 -10.77 -5.20 -10.68
CA LEU A 78 -10.10 -5.23 -9.38
C LEU A 78 -8.60 -5.02 -9.51
N MET A 79 -7.95 -5.69 -10.48
CA MET A 79 -6.52 -5.51 -10.74
C MET A 79 -6.19 -4.08 -11.17
N ALA A 80 -7.00 -3.48 -12.05
CA ALA A 80 -6.81 -2.09 -12.45
C ALA A 80 -6.91 -1.12 -11.26
N LYS A 81 -7.88 -1.33 -10.36
CA LYS A 81 -8.01 -0.54 -9.12
C LYS A 81 -6.85 -0.79 -8.15
N GLN A 82 -6.35 -2.01 -8.07
CA GLN A 82 -5.22 -2.36 -7.21
C GLN A 82 -3.93 -1.68 -7.68
N ASP A 83 -3.68 -1.65 -8.99
CA ASP A 83 -2.52 -0.96 -9.56
C ASP A 83 -2.55 0.55 -9.26
N GLU A 84 -3.71 1.17 -9.43
CA GLU A 84 -3.92 2.59 -9.09
C GLU A 84 -3.67 2.85 -7.59
N GLN A 85 -4.24 2.01 -6.70
CA GLN A 85 -4.00 2.10 -5.26
C GLN A 85 -2.53 1.92 -4.88
N LEU A 86 -1.81 1.02 -5.55
CA LEU A 86 -0.40 0.78 -5.29
C LEU A 86 0.46 1.99 -5.69
N ILE A 87 0.13 2.66 -6.79
CA ILE A 87 0.78 3.90 -7.22
C ILE A 87 0.55 5.00 -6.18
N HIS A 88 -0.70 5.19 -5.72
CA HIS A 88 -1.02 6.16 -4.69
C HIS A 88 -0.31 5.86 -3.36
N ALA A 89 -0.36 4.61 -2.89
CA ALA A 89 0.30 4.19 -1.66
C ALA A 89 1.82 4.41 -1.72
N LYS A 90 2.45 4.11 -2.87
CA LYS A 90 3.89 4.36 -3.06
C LYS A 90 4.23 5.84 -3.08
N SER A 91 3.40 6.66 -3.73
CA SER A 91 3.56 8.12 -3.76
C SER A 91 3.42 8.73 -2.36
N GLU A 92 2.39 8.33 -1.61
CA GLU A 92 2.18 8.77 -0.22
C GLU A 92 3.31 8.33 0.69
N ALA A 93 3.77 7.08 0.59
CA ALA A 93 4.90 6.58 1.34
C ALA A 93 6.19 7.36 1.03
N ASN A 94 6.43 7.71 -0.24
CA ASN A 94 7.57 8.53 -0.63
C ASN A 94 7.47 9.94 -0.04
N ARG A 95 6.30 10.59 -0.14
CA ARG A 95 6.06 11.92 0.47
C ARG A 95 6.28 11.91 1.98
N ALA A 96 5.76 10.89 2.68
CA ALA A 96 5.94 10.75 4.12
C ALA A 96 7.43 10.54 4.48
N ARG A 97 8.17 9.77 3.68
CA ARG A 97 9.60 9.56 3.87
C ARG A 97 10.40 10.86 3.68
N VAL A 98 10.09 11.63 2.65
CA VAL A 98 10.70 12.94 2.39
C VAL A 98 10.43 13.89 3.56
N GLN A 99 9.18 14.01 3.99
CA GLN A 99 8.79 14.86 5.12
C GLN A 99 9.48 14.44 6.43
N ALA A 100 9.54 13.14 6.72
CA ALA A 100 10.23 12.63 7.91
C ALA A 100 11.73 12.95 7.87
N TYR A 101 12.36 12.86 6.70
CA TYR A 101 13.76 13.21 6.51
C TYR A 101 14.00 14.71 6.67
N GLN A 102 13.16 15.56 6.06
CA GLN A 102 13.20 17.01 6.25
C GLN A 102 13.07 17.40 7.72
N ALA A 103 12.08 16.84 8.43
CA ALA A 103 11.89 17.11 9.86
C ALA A 103 13.11 16.69 10.69
N THR A 104 13.72 15.54 10.35
CA THR A 104 14.95 15.08 11.02
C THR A 104 16.10 16.04 10.78
N LEU A 105 16.31 16.48 9.54
CA LEU A 105 17.35 17.45 9.20
C LEU A 105 17.11 18.81 9.85
N LEU A 106 15.88 19.33 9.88
CA LEU A 106 15.54 20.56 10.59
C LEU A 106 15.90 20.46 12.08
N ASN A 107 15.56 19.35 12.73
CA ASN A 107 15.96 19.11 14.12
C ASN A 107 17.48 19.10 14.31
N VAL A 108 18.23 18.52 13.37
CA VAL A 108 19.71 18.52 13.41
C VAL A 108 20.25 19.94 13.24
N LEU A 109 19.71 20.71 12.29
CA LEU A 109 20.10 22.11 12.04
C LEU A 109 19.79 23.00 13.25
N GLU A 110 18.63 22.83 13.88
CA GLU A 110 18.25 23.54 15.09
C GLU A 110 19.19 23.22 16.26
N ARG A 111 19.57 21.94 16.42
CA ARG A 111 20.55 21.52 17.45
C ARG A 111 21.90 22.18 17.23
N PHE A 112 22.44 22.14 16.01
CA PHE A 112 23.71 22.81 15.71
C PHE A 112 23.62 24.33 15.88
N THR A 113 22.51 24.93 15.46
CA THR A 113 22.28 26.36 15.64
C THR A 113 22.25 26.74 17.12
N ALA A 114 21.60 25.94 17.97
CA ALA A 114 21.58 26.15 19.41
C ALA A 114 22.98 25.99 20.03
N GLU A 115 23.73 24.97 19.61
CA GLU A 115 25.08 24.72 20.08
C GLU A 115 26.03 25.87 19.74
N PHE A 116 26.05 26.33 18.48
CA PHE A 116 26.90 27.46 18.08
C PHE A 116 26.48 28.79 18.73
N ARG A 117 25.18 28.98 19.02
CA ARG A 117 24.74 30.13 19.82
C ARG A 117 25.27 30.06 21.24
N TYR A 118 25.22 28.88 21.85
CA TYR A 118 25.74 28.65 23.19
C TYR A 118 27.25 28.91 23.24
N ASP A 119 28.03 28.30 22.35
CA ASP A 119 29.48 28.52 22.23
C ASP A 119 29.80 30.01 22.04
N ALA A 120 29.12 30.71 21.12
CA ALA A 120 29.32 32.14 20.93
C ALA A 120 29.08 32.97 22.21
N THR A 121 28.07 32.61 23.01
CA THR A 121 27.82 33.29 24.30
C THR A 121 28.87 32.94 25.35
N GLU A 122 29.34 31.71 25.39
CA GLU A 122 30.38 31.26 26.30
C GLU A 122 31.72 31.97 26.02
N GLN A 123 32.13 32.03 24.75
CA GLN A 123 33.35 32.71 24.33
C GLN A 123 33.31 34.21 24.66
N LEU A 124 32.17 34.88 24.47
CA LEU A 124 32.02 36.29 24.84
C LEU A 124 32.13 36.49 26.36
N ALA A 125 31.52 35.63 27.17
CA ALA A 125 31.66 35.68 28.62
C ALA A 125 33.11 35.39 29.08
N ALA A 126 33.83 34.50 28.39
CA ALA A 126 35.24 34.25 28.63
C ALA A 126 36.10 35.48 28.30
N ALA A 127 35.80 36.17 27.18
CA ALA A 127 36.47 37.41 26.79
C ALA A 127 36.35 38.49 27.88
N GLU A 128 35.15 38.67 28.45
CA GLU A 128 34.93 39.61 29.57
C GLU A 128 35.75 39.24 30.80
N LYS A 129 35.79 37.95 31.19
CA LYS A 129 36.55 37.49 32.37
C LYS A 129 38.06 37.70 32.22
N VAL A 130 38.60 37.50 31.03
CA VAL A 130 40.04 37.64 30.75
C VAL A 130 40.53 39.07 30.96
N THR A 131 39.69 40.07 30.72
CA THR A 131 40.01 41.47 31.01
C THR A 131 40.09 41.77 32.52
N ALA A 132 39.50 40.91 33.37
CA ALA A 132 39.49 41.04 34.82
C ALA A 132 40.57 40.19 35.55
N ASP A 133 41.30 39.33 34.83
CA ASP A 133 42.08 38.22 35.39
C ASP A 133 43.54 38.57 35.79
N GLY A 134 43.87 39.85 35.97
CA GLY A 134 45.19 40.29 36.47
C GLY A 134 46.41 39.96 35.59
N ARG A 135 46.20 39.50 34.34
CA ARG A 135 47.24 39.25 33.33
C ARG A 135 47.88 40.55 32.84
N SER A 136 49.02 40.44 32.14
CA SER A 136 49.58 41.58 31.41
C SER A 136 48.57 42.13 30.41
N ILE A 137 48.52 43.46 30.24
CA ILE A 137 47.58 44.13 29.31
C ILE A 137 47.67 43.56 27.89
N LEU A 138 48.87 43.23 27.42
CA LEU A 138 49.03 42.66 26.08
C LEU A 138 48.43 41.25 25.98
N GLU A 139 48.60 40.42 27.02
CA GLU A 139 48.07 39.06 27.05
C GLU A 139 46.55 39.04 27.16
N SER A 140 45.96 39.96 27.94
CA SER A 140 44.51 40.07 28.06
C SER A 140 43.87 40.54 26.75
N VAL A 141 44.47 41.52 26.06
CA VAL A 141 43.98 42.01 24.77
C VAL A 141 44.05 40.93 23.69
N VAL A 142 45.15 40.18 23.59
CA VAL A 142 45.30 39.11 22.61
C VAL A 142 44.29 37.99 22.87
N ALA A 143 44.14 37.57 24.13
CA ALA A 143 43.20 36.53 24.49
C ALA A 143 41.74 36.97 24.27
N GLU A 144 41.37 38.20 24.66
CA GLU A 144 40.06 38.79 24.38
C GLU A 144 39.74 38.81 22.88
N GLY A 145 40.72 39.19 22.04
CA GLY A 145 40.61 39.17 20.58
C GLY A 145 40.29 37.78 20.04
N ASN A 146 41.03 36.75 20.48
CA ASN A 146 40.80 35.37 20.05
C ASN A 146 39.39 34.88 20.44
N TYR A 147 38.95 35.15 21.68
CA TYR A 147 37.62 34.77 22.14
C TYR A 147 36.50 35.45 21.33
N LYS A 148 36.65 36.74 21.04
CA LYS A 148 35.69 37.48 20.21
C LYS A 148 35.67 36.95 18.77
N GLN A 149 36.83 36.62 18.20
CA GLN A 149 36.91 36.04 16.86
C GLN A 149 36.18 34.70 16.78
N HIS A 150 36.41 33.80 17.75
CA HIS A 150 35.67 32.54 17.82
C HIS A 150 34.16 32.76 17.96
N ALA A 151 33.73 33.72 18.79
CA ALA A 151 32.31 34.06 18.93
C ALA A 151 31.69 34.56 17.61
N ASP A 152 32.41 35.40 16.87
CA ASP A 152 31.97 35.92 15.58
C ASP A 152 31.88 34.81 14.52
N ASP A 153 32.81 33.86 14.51
CA ASP A 153 32.77 32.70 13.61
C ASP A 153 31.60 31.77 13.95
N SER A 154 31.34 31.51 15.23
CA SER A 154 30.16 30.76 15.67
C SER A 154 28.85 31.47 15.29
N ARG A 155 28.79 32.80 15.38
CA ARG A 155 27.64 33.60 14.88
C ARG A 155 27.43 33.49 13.37
N LYS A 156 28.50 33.47 12.57
CA LYS A 156 28.39 33.26 11.11
C LYS A 156 27.81 31.88 10.81
N LYS A 157 28.25 30.83 11.50
CA LYS A 157 27.70 29.47 11.36
C LYS A 157 26.22 29.41 11.72
N VAL A 158 25.81 30.07 12.80
CA VAL A 158 24.39 30.21 13.20
C VAL A 158 23.56 30.84 12.08
N ALA A 159 24.03 31.93 11.47
CA ALA A 159 23.32 32.58 10.38
C ALA A 159 23.21 31.66 9.16
N ALA A 160 24.30 30.98 8.78
CA ALA A 160 24.32 30.06 7.65
C ALA A 160 23.36 28.87 7.84
N PHE A 161 23.38 28.22 9.01
CA PHE A 161 22.44 27.13 9.31
C PHE A 161 20.98 27.59 9.40
N THR A 162 20.73 28.82 9.87
CA THR A 162 19.37 29.38 9.89
C THR A 162 18.84 29.58 8.47
N LEU A 163 19.67 30.07 7.54
CA LEU A 163 19.30 30.19 6.12
C LEU A 163 19.06 28.82 5.49
N LEU A 164 19.90 27.84 5.80
CA LEU A 164 19.74 26.47 5.31
C LEU A 164 18.43 25.84 5.82
N ALA A 165 18.10 26.03 7.10
CA ALA A 165 16.85 25.56 7.69
C ALA A 165 15.63 26.23 7.04
N LEU A 166 15.73 27.53 6.75
CA LEU A 166 14.68 28.25 6.02
C LEU A 166 14.47 27.65 4.62
N GLU A 167 15.55 27.43 3.88
CA GLU A 167 15.48 26.82 2.54
C GLU A 167 14.87 25.41 2.59
N LEU A 168 15.29 24.60 3.55
CA LEU A 168 14.76 23.25 3.76
C LEU A 168 13.26 23.25 4.11
N SER A 169 12.79 24.28 4.83
CA SER A 169 11.39 24.42 5.25
C SER A 169 10.45 24.89 4.14
N VAL A 170 10.96 25.70 3.20
CA VAL A 170 10.14 26.34 2.15
C VAL A 170 10.12 25.50 0.87
N HIS A 171 11.15 24.71 0.62
CA HIS A 171 11.27 23.95 -0.62
C HIS A 171 10.51 22.61 -0.56
N GLU A 172 9.79 22.30 -1.63
CA GLU A 172 9.20 20.97 -1.85
C GLU A 172 10.22 20.08 -2.55
N PHE A 173 10.45 18.89 -2.02
CA PHE A 173 11.40 17.92 -2.58
C PHE A 173 10.67 16.69 -3.11
N GLU A 174 11.18 16.15 -4.20
CA GLU A 174 10.63 14.94 -4.83
C GLU A 174 11.19 13.66 -4.18
N SER A 175 12.40 13.75 -3.61
CA SER A 175 13.09 12.59 -3.03
C SER A 175 14.05 12.95 -1.89
N VAL A 176 14.46 11.95 -1.12
CA VAL A 176 15.46 12.12 -0.06
C VAL A 176 16.84 12.36 -0.66
N GLU A 177 17.11 11.74 -1.79
CA GLU A 177 18.36 11.83 -2.55
C GLU A 177 18.59 13.27 -3.04
N GLU A 178 17.52 13.95 -3.45
CA GLU A 178 17.56 15.38 -3.81
C GLU A 178 17.98 16.25 -2.61
N ILE A 179 17.37 16.01 -1.44
CA ILE A 179 17.75 16.73 -0.22
C ILE A 179 19.21 16.47 0.14
N GLN A 180 19.67 15.22 0.09
CA GLN A 180 21.07 14.88 0.40
C GLN A 180 22.04 15.56 -0.56
N ALA A 181 21.79 15.45 -1.86
CA ALA A 181 22.65 16.03 -2.89
C ALA A 181 22.80 17.55 -2.73
N LYS A 182 21.72 18.22 -2.32
CA LYS A 182 21.70 19.68 -2.17
C LYS A 182 22.22 20.17 -0.82
N PHE A 183 21.84 19.53 0.28
CA PHE A 183 22.09 20.04 1.64
C PHE A 183 23.36 19.48 2.28
N THR A 184 23.78 18.25 1.97
CA THR A 184 24.98 17.67 2.55
C THR A 184 26.25 18.48 2.25
N PRO A 185 26.53 18.89 0.99
CA PRO A 185 27.71 19.69 0.69
C PRO A 185 27.71 21.05 1.40
N GLN A 186 26.53 21.68 1.50
CA GLN A 186 26.38 22.98 2.16
C GLN A 186 26.63 22.87 3.67
N MET A 187 26.09 21.83 4.32
CA MET A 187 26.37 21.57 5.74
C MET A 187 27.87 21.34 5.99
N LEU A 188 28.55 20.57 5.14
CA LEU A 188 29.99 20.32 5.25
C LEU A 188 30.79 21.61 5.09
N LYS A 189 30.44 22.47 4.12
CA LYS A 189 31.08 23.77 3.91
C LYS A 189 30.93 24.71 5.12
N ILE A 190 29.79 24.68 5.82
CA ILE A 190 29.58 25.48 7.03
C ILE A 190 30.37 24.93 8.22
N MET A 191 30.44 23.60 8.35
CA MET A 191 31.14 22.94 9.47
C MET A 191 32.66 23.02 9.34
N TYR A 192 33.18 22.80 8.13
CA TYR A 192 34.59 22.65 7.80
C TYR A 192 34.97 23.53 6.60
N PRO A 193 34.94 24.86 6.76
CA PRO A 193 35.19 25.79 5.67
C PRO A 193 36.61 25.66 5.08
N ASP A 194 37.59 25.23 5.87
CA ASP A 194 38.98 25.06 5.39
C ASP A 194 39.18 23.80 4.53
N GLU A 195 38.30 22.80 4.67
CA GLU A 195 38.36 21.55 3.91
C GLU A 195 37.41 21.53 2.71
N TYR A 196 36.30 22.28 2.78
CA TYR A 196 35.21 22.26 1.80
C TYR A 196 34.79 23.67 1.33
N GLY A 197 35.60 24.69 1.61
CA GLY A 197 35.47 26.03 1.03
C GLY A 197 35.87 26.02 -0.45
N ASP A 198 35.24 26.87 -1.25
CA ASP A 198 35.78 27.18 -2.58
C ASP A 198 36.88 28.23 -2.36
N ASP A 199 38.09 27.99 -2.91
CA ASP A 199 39.20 28.96 -2.97
C ASP A 199 38.79 30.31 -3.57
#